data_AF-A0A7C3F8R0-F1
#
_entry.id   AF-A0A7C3F8R0-F1
#
_cell.length_a   1.000
_cell.length_b   1.000
_cell.length_c   1.000
_cell.angle_alpha   90.00
_cell.angle_beta   90.00
_cell.angle_gamma   90.00
#
_symmetry.space_group_name_H-M   'P 1'
#
loop_
_entity.id
_entity.type
_entity.pdbx_description
1 polymer ?
#
loop_
_entity_poly.entity_id
_entity_poly.type
_entity_poly.pdbx_seq_one_letter_code
_entity_poly.pdbx_strand_id
1 'polypeptide(L)'
;MCEADSLSLSLSPEERELIALLREEMGLPDDEAVLHMLVRQAAQRVAITCPSCGHYAKRTAEDEARCRSCLSVIKLVEGIWQVSG
;
A
#
# COMPACT_ATOMS: atom_id res chain seq x y z
N MET A 1 12.22 -9.75 16.35
CA MET A 1 12.28 -10.52 15.11
C MET A 1 10.89 -10.42 14.50
N CYS A 2 10.73 -9.73 13.38
CA CYS A 2 9.43 -9.64 12.72
C CYS A 2 9.23 -10.95 11.97
N GLU A 3 8.31 -11.80 12.43
CA GLU A 3 7.90 -12.98 11.68
C GLU A 3 7.29 -12.50 10.36
N ALA A 4 7.92 -12.87 9.25
CA ALA A 4 7.35 -12.64 7.93
C ALA A 4 6.20 -13.63 7.75
N ASP A 5 5.00 -13.20 8.14
CA ASP A 5 3.77 -13.94 7.91
C ASP A 5 3.63 -14.16 6.39
N SER A 6 3.84 -15.40 5.96
CA SER A 6 3.92 -15.75 4.54
C SER A 6 2.50 -15.86 4.01
N LEU A 7 1.99 -14.78 3.43
CA LEU A 7 0.72 -14.78 2.71
C LEU A 7 0.82 -15.79 1.55
N SER A 8 0.12 -16.92 1.66
CA SER A 8 0.00 -17.88 0.56
C SER A 8 -0.95 -17.32 -0.49
N LEU A 9 -0.41 -16.77 -1.57
CA LEU A 9 -1.14 -16.24 -2.72
C LEU A 9 -1.27 -17.33 -3.79
N SER A 10 -2.51 -17.77 -4.03
CA SER A 10 -2.85 -18.67 -5.14
C SER A 10 -3.19 -17.86 -6.38
N LEU A 11 -2.25 -17.79 -7.33
CA LEU A 11 -2.41 -17.09 -8.61
C LEU A 11 -2.86 -18.04 -9.72
N SER A 12 -3.79 -17.57 -10.57
CA SER A 12 -4.24 -18.28 -11.77
C SER A 12 -3.09 -18.41 -12.79
N PRO A 13 -3.20 -19.32 -13.78
CA PRO A 13 -2.21 -19.43 -14.86
C PRO A 13 -1.98 -18.10 -15.60
N GLU A 14 -3.06 -17.36 -15.88
CA GLU A 14 -3.03 -16.08 -16.58
C GLU A 14 -2.35 -14.99 -15.72
N GLU A 15 -2.62 -14.95 -14.41
CA GLU A 15 -1.97 -14.03 -13.49
C GLU A 15 -0.46 -14.30 -13.39
N ARG A 16 -0.05 -15.58 -13.40
CA ARG A 16 1.38 -15.97 -13.39
C ARG A 16 2.09 -15.55 -14.67
N GLU A 17 1.45 -15.74 -15.83
CA GLU A 17 1.99 -15.28 -17.11
C GLU A 17 2.18 -13.76 -17.11
N LEU A 18 1.17 -13.01 -16.64
CA LEU A 18 1.25 -11.56 -16.53
C LEU A 18 2.37 -11.11 -15.58
N ILE A 19 2.53 -11.76 -14.42
CA ILE A 19 3.61 -11.45 -13.47
C ILE A 19 4.98 -11.70 -14.10
N ALA A 20 5.14 -12.79 -14.86
CA ALA A 20 6.39 -13.07 -15.57
C ALA A 20 6.72 -11.97 -16.59
N LEU A 21 5.74 -11.54 -17.38
CA LEU A 21 5.90 -10.43 -18.33
C LEU A 21 6.29 -9.12 -17.62
N LEU A 22 5.61 -8.78 -16.52
CA LEU A 22 5.92 -7.60 -15.71
C LEU A 22 7.33 -7.67 -15.10
N ARG A 23 7.74 -8.84 -14.61
CA ARG A 23 9.08 -9.04 -14.04
C ARG A 23 10.16 -8.76 -15.08
N GLU A 24 10.00 -9.31 -16.29
CA GLU A 24 10.94 -9.14 -17.40
C GLU A 24 11.01 -7.69 -17.87
N GLU A 25 9.86 -7.06 -18.14
CA GLU A 25 9.78 -5.67 -18.60
C GLU A 25 10.40 -4.68 -17.60
N MET A 26 10.26 -4.97 -16.30
CA MET A 26 10.72 -4.08 -15.23
C MET A 26 12.11 -4.43 -14.69
N GLY A 27 12.73 -5.53 -15.15
CA GLY A 27 14.02 -5.99 -14.67
C GLY A 27 14.03 -6.34 -13.17
N LEU A 28 12.94 -6.92 -12.67
CA LEU A 28 12.79 -7.30 -11.26
C LEU A 28 13.37 -8.70 -10.98
N PRO A 29 13.90 -8.95 -9.77
CA PRO A 29 14.64 -10.18 -9.46
C PRO A 29 13.76 -11.43 -9.41
N ASP A 30 12.50 -11.27 -8.98
CA ASP A 30 11.56 -12.37 -8.75
C ASP A 30 10.10 -11.86 -8.78
N ASP A 31 9.17 -12.80 -8.74
CA ASP A 31 7.73 -12.54 -8.76
C ASP A 31 7.26 -11.84 -7.48
N GLU A 32 7.95 -12.07 -6.35
CA GLU A 32 7.64 -11.42 -5.08
C GLU A 32 7.87 -9.91 -5.17
N ALA A 33 8.97 -9.49 -5.81
CA ALA A 33 9.28 -8.08 -6.04
C ALA A 33 8.20 -7.39 -6.88
N VAL A 34 7.65 -8.08 -7.88
CA VAL A 34 6.52 -7.58 -8.69
C VAL A 34 5.30 -7.37 -7.80
N LEU A 35 4.93 -8.36 -6.98
CA LEU A 35 3.80 -8.28 -6.07
C LEU A 35 3.96 -7.15 -5.05
N HIS A 36 5.13 -7.03 -4.41
CA HIS A 36 5.43 -5.93 -3.48
C HIS A 36 5.27 -4.57 -4.14
N MET A 37 5.76 -4.42 -5.37
CA MET A 37 5.63 -3.18 -6.12
C MET A 37 4.16 -2.87 -6.44
N LEU A 38 3.40 -3.84 -6.95
CA LEU A 38 1.98 -3.67 -7.25
C LEU A 38 1.19 -3.28 -5.99
N VAL A 39 1.48 -3.92 -4.85
CA VAL A 39 0.88 -3.55 -3.55
C VAL A 39 1.22 -2.12 -3.16
N ARG A 40 2.47 -1.68 -3.31
CA ARG A 40 2.89 -0.29 -3.01
C ARG A 40 2.16 0.72 -3.91
N GLN A 41 2.05 0.44 -5.21
CA GLN A 41 1.34 1.29 -6.16
C GLN A 41 -0.16 1.37 -5.85
N ALA A 42 -0.79 0.24 -5.52
CA ALA A 42 -2.19 0.20 -5.14
C ALA A 42 -2.42 0.95 -3.82
N ALA A 43 -1.55 0.76 -2.83
CA ALA A 43 -1.62 1.41 -1.52
C ALA A 43 -1.59 2.94 -1.63
N GLN A 44 -0.73 3.52 -2.47
CA GLN A 44 -0.63 4.98 -2.67
C GLN A 44 -1.96 5.62 -3.11
N ARG A 45 -2.83 4.85 -3.79
CA ARG A 45 -4.13 5.35 -4.25
C ARG A 45 -5.19 5.38 -3.16
N VAL A 46 -5.10 4.47 -2.18
CA VAL A 46 -6.18 4.22 -1.21
C VAL A 46 -5.80 4.57 0.23
N ALA A 47 -4.52 4.72 0.51
CA ALA A 47 -4.00 4.91 1.85
C ALA A 47 -2.92 5.99 1.90
N ILE A 48 -2.77 6.56 3.09
CA ILE A 48 -1.65 7.42 3.48
C ILE A 48 -1.00 6.87 4.74
N THR A 49 0.26 7.22 4.95
CA THR A 49 0.92 6.98 6.21
C THR A 49 0.42 8.00 7.23
N CYS A 50 -0.10 7.53 8.36
CA CYS A 50 -0.55 8.40 9.43
C CYS A 50 0.64 9.22 9.98
N PRO A 51 0.58 10.56 9.96
CA PRO A 51 1.68 11.40 10.46
C PRO A 51 1.92 11.25 11.98
N SER A 52 0.92 10.77 12.72
CA SER A 52 0.98 10.59 14.16
C SER A 52 1.70 9.29 14.57
N CYS A 53 1.45 8.18 13.88
CA CYS A 53 1.89 6.86 14.35
C CYS A 53 2.53 5.96 13.28
N GLY A 54 2.69 6.43 12.04
CA GLY A 54 3.32 5.68 10.96
C GLY A 54 2.51 4.52 10.38
N HIS A 55 1.32 4.21 10.90
CA HIS A 55 0.45 3.17 10.33
C HIS A 55 -0.36 3.70 9.15
N TYR A 56 -0.80 2.81 8.26
CA TYR A 56 -1.66 3.20 7.15
C TYR A 56 -3.06 3.62 7.62
N ALA A 57 -3.53 4.73 7.06
CA ALA A 57 -4.91 5.21 7.19
C ALA A 57 -5.56 5.23 5.80
N LYS A 58 -6.79 4.71 5.71
CA LYS A 58 -7.55 4.71 4.45
C LYS A 58 -8.02 6.14 4.13
N ARG A 59 -7.74 6.61 2.92
CA ARG A 59 -8.23 7.89 2.40
C ARG A 59 -9.72 7.79 2.10
N THR A 60 -10.47 8.85 2.40
CA THR A 60 -11.83 9.06 1.93
C THR A 60 -11.83 9.96 0.69
N ALA A 61 -12.99 10.12 0.06
CA ALA A 61 -13.15 11.04 -1.06
C ALA A 61 -13.17 12.52 -0.64
N GLU A 62 -13.29 12.81 0.65
CA GLU A 62 -13.45 14.15 1.22
C GLU A 62 -12.13 14.71 1.76
N ASP A 63 -10.99 14.27 1.21
CA ASP A 63 -9.67 14.70 1.65
C ASP A 63 -9.43 14.50 3.17
N GLU A 64 -10.07 13.47 3.71
CA GLU A 64 -9.94 13.04 5.10
C GLU A 64 -9.44 11.58 5.17
N ALA A 65 -8.74 11.23 6.24
CA ALA A 65 -8.39 9.86 6.58
C ALA A 65 -8.48 9.66 8.09
N ARG A 66 -9.01 8.52 8.52
CA ARG A 66 -9.03 8.13 9.93
C ARG A 66 -8.06 6.98 10.16
N CYS A 67 -7.05 7.21 11.00
CA CYS A 67 -6.13 6.14 11.39
C CYS A 67 -6.84 5.19 12.36
N ARG A 68 -6.84 3.89 12.07
CA ARG A 68 -7.45 2.88 12.95
C ARG A 68 -6.53 2.46 14.10
N SER A 69 -5.23 2.78 14.02
CA SER A 69 -4.25 2.43 15.04
C SER A 69 -4.19 3.44 16.18
N CYS A 70 -4.09 4.74 15.87
CA CYS A 70 -4.00 5.80 16.88
C CYS A 70 -5.26 6.68 16.97
N LEU A 71 -6.29 6.37 16.18
CA LEU A 71 -7.59 7.06 16.15
C LEU A 71 -7.54 8.53 15.70
N SER A 72 -6.38 9.04 15.26
CA SER A 72 -6.24 10.39 14.71
C SER A 72 -7.11 10.58 13.46
N VAL A 73 -7.73 11.76 13.38
CA VAL A 73 -8.34 12.29 12.16
C VAL A 73 -7.27 13.09 11.42
N ILE A 74 -7.15 12.87 10.12
CA ILE A 74 -6.09 13.42 9.27
C ILE A 74 -6.78 14.09 8.09
N LYS A 75 -6.40 15.33 7.79
CA LYS A 75 -6.96 16.09 6.66
C LYS A 75 -5.85 16.51 5.71
N LEU A 76 -6.19 16.58 4.43
CA LEU A 76 -5.34 17.18 3.41
C LEU A 76 -5.48 18.70 3.49
N VAL A 77 -4.40 19.40 3.80
CA VAL A 77 -4.34 20.86 3.81
C VAL A 77 -3.16 21.29 2.97
N GLU A 78 -3.42 22.12 1.96
CA GLU A 78 -2.37 22.59 1.01
C GLU A 78 -1.57 21.44 0.37
N GLY A 79 -2.22 20.30 0.13
CA GLY A 79 -1.59 19.11 -0.46
C GLY A 79 -0.76 18.28 0.53
N ILE A 80 -0.75 18.61 1.82
CA ILE A 80 -0.05 17.88 2.87
C ILE A 80 -1.05 17.24 3.84
N TRP A 81 -0.89 15.95 4.12
CA TRP A 81 -1.70 15.23 5.10
C TRP A 81 -1.24 15.54 6.52
N GLN A 82 -2.12 16.13 7.32
CA GLN A 82 -1.80 16.55 8.69
C GLN A 82 -2.89 16.14 9.68
N VAL A 83 -2.50 15.90 10.93
CA VAL A 83 -3.43 15.56 12.00
C VAL A 83 -4.31 16.78 12.29
N SER A 84 -5.62 16.57 12.30
CA SER A 84 -6.59 17.59 12.72
C SER A 84 -6.79 17.47 14.22
N GLY A 85 -6.54 18.56 14.94
CA GLY A 85 -6.83 18.71 16.37
C GLY A 85 -8.30 18.94 16.65
#